data_AF-A0A2A4WRD7-F1
#
_entry.id   AF-A0A2A4WRD7-F1
#
_cell.length_a   1.000
_cell.length_b   1.000
_cell.length_c   1.000
_cell.angle_alpha   90.00
_cell.angle_beta   90.00
_cell.angle_gamma   90.00
#
_symmetry.space_group_name_H-M   'P 1'
#
loop_
_entity.id
_entity.type
_entity.pdbx_description
1 polymer ?
#
loop_
_entity_poly.entity_id
_entity_poly.type
_entity_poly.pdbx_seq_one_letter_code
_entity_poly.pdbx_strand_id
1 'polypeptide(L)'
;MAQIVMGLVDFMAAVAWRLKKAGSSSRKPLLIAAVCLFLASCIGPNLEEWPDSIPQAQVFRAAYDADKENQARQSETEYLKWVLSFYQGNLAYQSGWQDIQGYIYAAPAAEAAQALLEQLSLLGIAIGSEWSKANDIRRIDTRMLSLWGSTIQLAPDFATQKQTVEVIAADIDLLLSGTLRKQDIFEERYADILGLELFGDF
;
A
#
# COMPACT_ATOMS: atom_id res chain seq x y z
N MET A 1 28.56 0.97 -7.81
CA MET A 1 27.83 2.21 -8.18
C MET A 1 28.54 3.09 -9.22
N ALA A 2 29.87 3.20 -9.22
CA ALA A 2 30.59 4.05 -10.19
C ALA A 2 30.50 3.60 -11.67
N GLN A 3 30.36 2.30 -11.95
CA GLN A 3 30.29 1.77 -13.32
C GLN A 3 29.02 2.17 -14.09
N ILE A 4 27.91 2.41 -13.37
CA ILE A 4 26.58 2.69 -13.95
C ILE A 4 26.46 4.17 -14.33
N VAL A 5 27.05 5.07 -13.53
CA VAL A 5 27.04 6.52 -13.78
C VAL A 5 27.87 6.86 -15.02
N MET A 6 29.00 6.18 -15.22
CA MET A 6 29.87 6.39 -16.40
C MET A 6 29.17 6.01 -17.72
N GLY A 7 28.46 4.88 -17.75
CA GLY A 7 27.73 4.44 -18.94
C GLY A 7 26.57 5.37 -19.33
N LEU A 8 25.95 6.03 -18.34
CA LEU A 8 24.87 6.99 -18.57
C LEU A 8 25.42 8.31 -19.15
N VAL A 9 26.57 8.79 -18.68
CA VAL A 9 27.20 10.01 -19.20
C VAL A 9 27.68 9.82 -20.65
N ASP A 10 28.25 8.65 -20.97
CA ASP A 10 28.69 8.32 -22.32
C ASP A 10 27.51 8.16 -23.30
N PHE A 11 26.40 7.58 -22.85
CA PHE A 11 25.17 7.48 -23.63
C PHE A 11 24.55 8.86 -23.89
N MET A 12 24.51 9.73 -22.88
CA MET A 12 23.97 11.09 -23.01
C MET A 12 24.86 11.97 -23.90
N ALA A 13 26.19 11.80 -23.84
CA ALA A 13 27.12 12.48 -24.74
C ALA A 13 26.99 12.01 -26.19
N ALA A 14 26.80 10.70 -26.42
CA ALA A 14 26.58 10.13 -27.75
C ALA A 14 25.25 10.58 -28.36
N VAL A 15 24.19 10.69 -27.55
CA VAL A 15 22.89 11.23 -27.95
C VAL A 15 22.99 12.72 -28.28
N ALA A 16 23.67 13.52 -27.44
CA ALA A 16 23.90 14.93 -27.69
C ALA A 16 24.72 15.19 -28.97
N TRP A 17 25.74 14.38 -29.23
CA TRP A 17 26.55 14.47 -30.45
C TRP A 17 25.75 14.11 -31.72
N ARG A 18 24.86 13.11 -31.65
CA ARG A 18 23.96 12.76 -32.76
C ARG A 18 22.87 13.81 -33.02
N LEU A 19 22.38 14.48 -31.97
CA LEU A 19 21.41 15.57 -32.10
C LEU A 19 22.04 16.84 -32.70
N LYS A 20 23.32 17.10 -32.44
CA LYS A 20 24.04 18.27 -32.98
C LYS A 20 24.38 18.13 -34.47
N LYS A 21 24.41 16.92 -35.01
CA LYS A 21 24.76 16.63 -36.42
C LYS A 21 23.55 16.60 -37.37
N ALA A 22 22.33 16.56 -36.84
CA ALA A 22 21.12 16.61 -37.64
C ALA A 22 20.66 18.06 -37.81
N GLY A 23 21.20 18.72 -38.85
CA GLY A 23 20.67 19.99 -39.31
C GLY A 23 19.19 19.88 -39.68
N SER A 24 18.42 20.89 -39.27
CA SER A 24 17.16 21.33 -39.87
C SER A 24 16.10 20.25 -40.15
N SER A 25 15.19 20.03 -39.19
CA SER A 25 13.74 20.05 -39.44
C SER A 25 12.98 19.93 -38.12
N SER A 26 12.41 21.06 -37.70
CA SER A 26 11.52 21.20 -36.55
C SER A 26 10.23 20.40 -36.80
N ARG A 27 9.98 19.35 -36.00
CA ARG A 27 8.68 18.69 -35.71
C ARG A 27 8.80 17.32 -35.00
N LYS A 28 9.96 16.66 -35.05
CA LYS A 28 10.15 15.29 -34.53
C LYS A 28 10.33 15.13 -33.00
N PRO A 29 10.95 16.05 -32.24
CA PRO A 29 11.13 15.83 -30.79
C PRO A 29 9.80 15.98 -30.01
N LEU A 30 8.84 16.75 -30.53
CA LEU A 30 7.51 16.91 -29.93
C LEU A 30 6.67 15.62 -30.02
N LEU A 31 6.81 14.88 -31.13
CA LEU A 31 6.11 13.62 -31.37
C LEU A 31 6.59 12.50 -30.41
N ILE A 32 7.89 12.44 -30.12
CA ILE A 32 8.45 11.43 -29.20
C ILE A 32 8.00 11.71 -27.76
N ALA A 33 8.02 12.98 -27.32
CA ALA A 33 7.52 13.37 -26.00
C ALA A 33 6.01 13.10 -25.84
N ALA A 34 5.22 13.34 -26.88
CA ALA A 34 3.79 13.02 -26.89
C ALA A 34 3.53 11.51 -26.77
N VAL A 35 4.28 10.67 -27.51
CA VAL A 35 4.16 9.19 -27.43
C VAL A 35 4.53 8.66 -26.05
N CYS A 36 5.55 9.20 -25.39
CA CYS A 36 5.90 8.81 -24.02
C CYS A 36 4.83 9.21 -22.99
N LEU A 37 4.13 10.33 -23.18
CA LEU A 37 3.01 10.75 -22.32
C LEU A 37 1.78 9.85 -22.48
N PHE A 38 1.51 9.30 -23.68
CA PHE A 38 0.42 8.35 -23.89
C PHE A 38 0.68 6.95 -23.34
N LEU A 39 1.94 6.51 -23.23
CA LEU A 39 2.30 5.18 -22.73
C LEU A 39 2.36 5.07 -21.20
N ALA A 40 2.36 6.20 -20.47
CA ALA A 40 2.37 6.20 -19.01
C ALA A 40 1.02 5.80 -18.38
N SER A 41 -0.06 5.74 -19.16
CA SER A 41 -1.41 5.42 -18.66
C SER A 41 -1.65 3.92 -18.41
N CYS A 42 -0.70 3.04 -18.76
CA CYS A 42 -0.89 1.59 -18.72
C CYS A 42 -0.15 0.87 -17.60
N ILE A 43 0.55 1.58 -16.72
CA ILE A 43 1.18 0.97 -15.54
C ILE A 43 0.15 0.99 -14.40
N GLY A 44 -0.70 -0.03 -14.38
CA GLY A 44 -1.64 -0.29 -13.29
C GLY A 44 -1.96 -1.78 -13.23
N PRO A 45 -2.34 -2.30 -12.07
CA PRO A 45 -2.60 -3.73 -11.92
C PRO A 45 -3.74 -4.19 -12.86
N ASN A 46 -3.56 -5.35 -13.50
CA ASN A 46 -4.52 -5.94 -14.42
C ASN A 46 -5.60 -6.69 -13.62
N LEU A 47 -6.86 -6.24 -13.72
CA LEU A 47 -7.99 -6.87 -13.01
C LEU A 47 -8.39 -8.23 -13.59
N GLU A 48 -7.97 -8.56 -14.81
CA GLU A 48 -8.21 -9.88 -15.43
C GLU A 48 -7.34 -10.98 -14.79
N GLU A 49 -6.22 -10.60 -14.16
CA GLU A 49 -5.27 -11.49 -13.49
C GLU A 49 -5.31 -11.25 -11.98
N TRP A 50 -6.47 -11.49 -11.35
CA TRP A 50 -6.61 -11.38 -9.90
C TRP A 50 -5.80 -12.49 -9.19
N PRO A 51 -4.81 -12.17 -8.34
CA PRO A 51 -3.97 -13.18 -7.71
C PRO A 51 -4.73 -14.02 -6.67
N ASP A 52 -4.50 -15.33 -6.65
CA ASP A 52 -5.06 -16.25 -5.63
C ASP A 52 -4.51 -15.99 -4.22
N SER A 53 -3.40 -15.27 -4.11
CA SER A 53 -2.79 -14.87 -2.83
C SER A 53 -3.50 -13.69 -2.16
N ILE A 54 -4.48 -13.08 -2.83
CA ILE A 54 -5.30 -11.98 -2.32
C ILE A 54 -6.73 -12.50 -2.15
N PRO A 55 -7.51 -12.04 -1.14
CA PRO A 55 -8.91 -12.42 -1.03
C PRO A 55 -9.67 -12.18 -2.34
N GLN A 56 -10.63 -13.06 -2.63
CA GLN A 56 -11.34 -13.05 -3.91
C GLN A 56 -11.97 -11.70 -4.19
N ALA A 57 -11.85 -11.21 -5.43
CA ALA A 57 -12.33 -9.89 -5.85
C ALA A 57 -13.79 -9.61 -5.46
N GLN A 58 -14.63 -10.66 -5.42
CA GLN A 58 -16.03 -10.58 -5.03
C GLN A 58 -16.25 -9.99 -3.64
N VAL A 59 -15.35 -10.24 -2.69
CA VAL A 59 -15.44 -9.67 -1.33
C VAL A 59 -15.37 -8.14 -1.39
N PHE A 60 -14.45 -7.61 -2.20
CA PHE A 60 -14.27 -6.17 -2.38
C PHE A 60 -15.36 -5.55 -3.24
N ARG A 61 -15.83 -6.24 -4.28
CA ARG A 61 -16.99 -5.77 -5.08
C ARG A 61 -18.22 -5.62 -4.21
N ALA A 62 -18.50 -6.59 -3.32
CA ALA A 62 -19.60 -6.48 -2.37
C ALA A 62 -19.47 -5.25 -1.44
N ALA A 63 -18.26 -4.96 -0.95
CA ALA A 63 -18.01 -3.75 -0.17
C ALA A 63 -18.23 -2.46 -0.98
N TYR A 64 -17.78 -2.43 -2.24
CA TYR A 64 -18.00 -1.29 -3.14
C TYR A 64 -19.49 -1.09 -3.45
N ASP A 65 -20.23 -2.16 -3.76
CA ASP A 65 -21.66 -2.13 -4.10
C ASP A 65 -22.54 -1.61 -2.95
N ALA A 66 -22.12 -1.87 -1.71
CA ALA A 66 -22.76 -1.38 -0.50
C ALA A 66 -22.48 0.12 -0.21
N ASP A 67 -21.41 0.70 -0.76
CA ASP A 67 -20.98 2.06 -0.49
C ASP A 67 -21.38 3.05 -1.60
N LYS A 68 -22.59 3.62 -1.45
CA LYS A 68 -23.12 4.60 -2.39
C LYS A 68 -22.35 5.91 -2.40
N GLU A 69 -21.67 6.23 -1.32
CA GLU A 69 -20.84 7.42 -1.28
C GLU A 69 -19.62 7.21 -2.18
N ASN A 70 -18.90 6.10 -2.02
CA ASN A 70 -17.73 5.78 -2.83
C ASN A 70 -18.07 5.63 -4.32
N GLN A 71 -19.21 4.99 -4.65
CA GLN A 71 -19.72 4.90 -6.04
C GLN A 71 -19.91 6.26 -6.71
N ALA A 72 -20.16 7.33 -5.94
CA ALA A 72 -20.30 8.67 -6.47
C ALA A 72 -18.96 9.41 -6.66
N ARG A 73 -17.83 8.86 -6.18
CA ARG A 73 -16.49 9.47 -6.29
C ARG A 73 -15.56 8.72 -7.23
N GLN A 74 -15.67 7.40 -7.31
CA GLN A 74 -14.79 6.57 -8.12
C GLN A 74 -15.54 5.37 -8.72
N SER A 75 -15.03 4.84 -9.83
CA SER A 75 -15.54 3.61 -10.43
C SER A 75 -15.09 2.36 -9.68
N GLU A 76 -15.82 1.26 -9.89
CA GLU A 76 -15.46 -0.06 -9.33
C GLU A 76 -14.08 -0.52 -9.82
N THR A 77 -13.77 -0.27 -11.09
CA THR A 77 -12.46 -0.60 -11.68
C THR A 77 -11.33 0.15 -10.98
N GLU A 78 -11.50 1.44 -10.69
CA GLU A 78 -10.50 2.22 -9.96
C GLU A 78 -10.35 1.72 -8.52
N TYR A 79 -11.47 1.46 -7.83
CA TYR A 79 -11.47 0.86 -6.49
C TYR A 79 -10.68 -0.45 -6.44
N LEU A 80 -10.96 -1.39 -7.35
CA LEU A 80 -10.28 -2.69 -7.36
C LEU A 80 -8.78 -2.59 -7.68
N LYS A 81 -8.36 -1.60 -8.48
CA LYS A 81 -6.94 -1.32 -8.70
C LYS A 81 -6.25 -0.84 -7.42
N TRP A 82 -6.95 -0.04 -6.61
CA TRP A 82 -6.44 0.37 -5.30
C TRP A 82 -6.38 -0.80 -4.31
N VAL A 83 -7.35 -1.73 -4.35
CA VAL A 83 -7.28 -2.96 -3.55
C VAL A 83 -6.03 -3.76 -3.90
N LEU A 84 -5.76 -3.98 -5.19
CA LEU A 84 -4.52 -4.67 -5.61
C LEU A 84 -3.27 -3.92 -5.13
N SER A 85 -3.26 -2.60 -5.23
CA SER A 85 -2.14 -1.75 -4.77
C SER A 85 -1.95 -1.77 -3.24
N PHE A 86 -3.02 -2.03 -2.47
CA PHE A 86 -2.95 -2.20 -1.02
C PHE A 86 -2.27 -3.53 -0.65
N TYR A 87 -2.63 -4.62 -1.31
CA TYR A 87 -2.06 -5.93 -1.03
C TYR A 87 -0.64 -6.11 -1.55
N GLN A 88 -0.36 -5.58 -2.75
CA GLN A 88 0.93 -5.74 -3.44
C GLN A 88 1.95 -4.64 -3.10
N GLY A 89 1.50 -3.56 -2.46
CA GLY A 89 2.30 -2.36 -2.24
C GLY A 89 2.31 -1.42 -3.46
N ASN A 90 2.81 -0.21 -3.24
CA ASN A 90 2.94 0.84 -4.25
C ASN A 90 4.02 1.86 -3.83
N LEU A 91 4.25 2.89 -4.64
CA LEU A 91 5.28 3.91 -4.38
C LEU A 91 5.09 4.66 -3.03
N ALA A 92 3.87 4.80 -2.54
CA ALA A 92 3.56 5.47 -1.27
C ALA A 92 3.51 4.50 -0.07
N TYR A 93 3.36 3.21 -0.32
CA TYR A 93 3.28 2.14 0.67
C TYR A 93 4.05 0.93 0.11
N GLN A 94 5.37 0.94 0.28
CA GLN A 94 6.29 0.07 -0.47
C GLN A 94 6.15 -1.42 -0.13
N SER A 95 5.79 -1.73 1.12
CA SER A 95 5.46 -3.08 1.55
C SER A 95 3.95 -3.25 1.51
N GLY A 96 3.43 -4.18 0.72
CA GLY A 96 2.01 -4.46 0.66
C GLY A 96 1.48 -5.14 1.92
N TRP A 97 0.16 -5.22 2.09
CA TRP A 97 -0.42 -6.00 3.20
C TRP A 97 0.03 -7.47 3.18
N GLN A 98 0.32 -8.05 2.01
CA GLN A 98 0.86 -9.40 1.90
C GLN A 98 2.22 -9.54 2.57
N ASP A 99 3.06 -8.51 2.51
CA ASP A 99 4.37 -8.52 3.16
C ASP A 99 4.20 -8.53 4.69
N ILE A 100 3.23 -7.77 5.22
CA ILE A 100 2.88 -7.77 6.66
C ILE A 100 2.55 -9.19 7.15
N GLN A 101 1.77 -9.95 6.36
CA GLN A 101 1.42 -11.34 6.71
C GLN A 101 2.66 -12.27 6.74
N GLY A 102 3.72 -11.92 6.00
CA GLY A 102 4.98 -12.65 5.99
C GLY A 102 5.89 -12.40 7.21
N TYR A 103 5.65 -11.35 8.00
CA TYR A 103 6.49 -10.97 9.15
C TYR A 103 6.08 -11.64 10.47
N ILE A 104 5.29 -12.71 10.43
CA ILE A 104 4.84 -13.38 11.65
C ILE A 104 6.00 -14.15 12.29
N TYR A 105 6.26 -13.86 13.57
CA TYR A 105 7.26 -14.59 14.35
C TYR A 105 6.92 -16.08 14.45
N ALA A 106 7.94 -16.92 14.68
CA ALA A 106 7.73 -18.33 14.96
C ALA A 106 6.80 -18.49 16.18
N ALA A 107 5.59 -19.00 15.92
CA ALA A 107 4.59 -19.19 16.95
C ALA A 107 4.94 -20.37 17.87
N PRO A 108 4.49 -20.37 19.13
CA PRO A 108 4.70 -21.50 20.05
C PRO A 108 3.96 -22.77 19.62
N ALA A 109 2.93 -22.65 18.77
CA ALA A 109 2.16 -23.74 18.21
C ALA A 109 1.64 -23.37 16.81
N ALA A 110 1.39 -24.36 15.95
CA ALA A 110 0.89 -24.14 14.59
C ALA A 110 -0.49 -23.49 14.58
N GLU A 111 -1.34 -23.87 15.53
CA GLU A 111 -2.69 -23.34 15.71
C GLU A 111 -2.66 -21.85 16.08
N ALA A 112 -1.66 -21.43 16.85
CA ALA A 112 -1.49 -20.02 17.22
C ALA A 112 -1.06 -19.18 16.01
N ALA A 113 -0.14 -19.69 15.18
CA ALA A 113 0.23 -19.04 13.93
C ALA A 113 -0.98 -18.91 13.00
N GLN A 114 -1.74 -19.99 12.85
CA GLN A 114 -2.92 -20.02 11.98
C GLN A 114 -3.99 -19.03 12.43
N ALA A 115 -4.29 -18.95 13.73
CA ALA A 115 -5.25 -17.99 14.27
C ALA A 115 -4.83 -16.53 14.00
N LEU A 116 -3.54 -16.21 14.15
CA LEU A 116 -3.04 -14.87 13.86
C LEU A 116 -3.09 -14.55 12.36
N LEU A 117 -2.76 -15.51 11.50
CA LEU A 117 -2.87 -15.37 10.05
C LEU A 117 -4.31 -15.12 9.61
N GLU A 118 -5.28 -15.83 10.19
CA GLU A 118 -6.71 -15.63 9.93
C GLU A 118 -7.15 -14.23 10.36
N GLN A 119 -6.72 -13.76 11.53
CA GLN A 119 -7.02 -12.41 11.99
C GLN A 119 -6.43 -11.35 11.04
N LEU A 120 -5.16 -11.50 10.63
CA LEU A 120 -4.52 -10.61 9.66
C LEU A 120 -5.20 -10.64 8.29
N SER A 121 -5.74 -11.78 7.87
CA SER A 121 -6.52 -11.90 6.63
C SER A 121 -7.82 -11.09 6.71
N LEU A 122 -8.57 -11.21 7.82
CA LEU A 122 -9.78 -10.44 8.06
C LEU A 122 -9.50 -8.93 8.16
N LEU A 123 -8.43 -8.55 8.85
CA LEU A 123 -7.99 -7.16 8.90
C LEU A 123 -7.61 -6.63 7.53
N GLY A 124 -6.90 -7.41 6.71
CA GLY A 124 -6.58 -7.04 5.34
C GLY A 124 -7.83 -6.73 4.53
N ILE A 125 -8.91 -7.52 4.68
CA ILE A 125 -10.17 -7.26 3.98
C ILE A 125 -10.80 -5.95 4.46
N ALA A 126 -10.87 -5.73 5.77
CA ALA A 126 -11.49 -4.52 6.35
C ALA A 126 -10.71 -3.25 5.97
N ILE A 127 -9.38 -3.27 6.16
CA ILE A 127 -8.48 -2.17 5.84
C ILE A 127 -8.47 -1.92 4.34
N GLY A 128 -8.28 -2.97 3.53
CA GLY A 128 -8.21 -2.87 2.08
C GLY A 128 -9.51 -2.33 1.48
N SER A 129 -10.66 -2.73 2.03
CA SER A 129 -11.95 -2.20 1.58
C SER A 129 -12.15 -0.72 1.90
N GLU A 130 -11.66 -0.26 3.05
CA GLU A 130 -11.81 1.15 3.44
C GLU A 130 -10.75 2.05 2.80
N TRP A 131 -9.48 1.65 2.81
CA TRP A 131 -8.37 2.47 2.31
C TRP A 131 -8.41 2.69 0.79
N SER A 132 -8.99 1.72 0.06
CA SER A 132 -9.12 1.76 -1.40
C SER A 132 -10.26 2.67 -1.89
N LYS A 133 -11.05 3.25 -0.97
CA LYS A 133 -12.06 4.27 -1.30
C LYS A 133 -11.40 5.57 -1.75
N ALA A 134 -12.21 6.48 -2.32
CA ALA A 134 -11.76 7.81 -2.65
C ALA A 134 -11.17 8.53 -1.41
N ASN A 135 -10.07 9.26 -1.62
CA ASN A 135 -9.24 9.80 -0.54
C ASN A 135 -9.97 10.74 0.42
N ASP A 136 -10.97 11.47 -0.07
CA ASP A 136 -11.75 12.45 0.66
C ASP A 136 -12.76 11.81 1.63
N ILE A 137 -13.20 10.59 1.35
CA ILE A 137 -14.21 9.88 2.14
C ILE A 137 -13.66 8.73 2.97
N ARG A 138 -12.50 8.16 2.60
CA ARG A 138 -11.93 7.00 3.30
C ARG A 138 -11.61 7.33 4.75
N ARG A 139 -11.88 6.42 5.67
CA ARG A 139 -11.57 6.54 7.11
C ARG A 139 -10.17 6.07 7.46
N ILE A 140 -9.54 5.24 6.62
CA ILE A 140 -8.16 4.78 6.80
C ILE A 140 -7.28 5.46 5.76
N ASP A 141 -6.15 6.02 6.19
CA ASP A 141 -5.17 6.72 5.35
C ASP A 141 -3.81 6.00 5.37
N THR A 142 -2.92 6.43 4.47
CA THR A 142 -1.60 5.80 4.31
C THR A 142 -0.73 5.93 5.55
N ARG A 143 -0.86 6.99 6.35
CA ARG A 143 -0.08 7.18 7.58
C ARG A 143 -0.45 6.10 8.60
N MET A 144 -1.73 5.79 8.75
CA MET A 144 -2.18 4.68 9.59
C MET A 144 -1.66 3.32 9.11
N LEU A 145 -1.64 3.07 7.79
CA LEU A 145 -1.06 1.83 7.26
C LEU A 145 0.43 1.69 7.60
N SER A 146 1.20 2.77 7.42
CA SER A 146 2.62 2.79 7.79
C SER A 146 2.81 2.55 9.28
N LEU A 147 2.04 3.22 10.12
CA LEU A 147 2.09 3.03 11.58
C LEU A 147 1.81 1.57 11.95
N TRP A 148 0.68 1.02 11.53
CA TRP A 148 0.30 -0.35 11.85
C TRP A 148 1.30 -1.38 11.33
N GLY A 149 1.77 -1.22 10.09
CA GLY A 149 2.81 -2.08 9.52
C GLY A 149 4.09 -2.06 10.35
N SER A 150 4.58 -0.88 10.70
CA SER A 150 5.76 -0.73 11.54
C SER A 150 5.56 -1.28 12.96
N THR A 151 4.42 -1.03 13.61
CA THR A 151 4.15 -1.56 14.96
C THR A 151 4.09 -3.09 14.97
N ILE A 152 3.51 -3.72 13.92
CA ILE A 152 3.49 -5.19 13.79
C ILE A 152 4.90 -5.75 13.56
N GLN A 153 5.71 -5.09 12.72
CA GLN A 153 7.07 -5.51 12.38
C GLN A 153 8.06 -5.33 13.55
N LEU A 154 7.87 -4.30 14.37
CA LEU A 154 8.74 -3.96 15.49
C LEU A 154 8.39 -4.70 16.79
N ALA A 155 7.31 -5.49 16.80
CA ALA A 155 6.98 -6.32 17.95
C ALA A 155 8.16 -7.27 18.28
N PRO A 156 8.61 -7.37 19.54
CA PRO A 156 9.82 -8.12 19.89
C PRO A 156 9.66 -9.64 19.81
N ASP A 157 8.42 -10.13 19.93
CA ASP A 157 8.09 -11.56 19.94
C ASP A 157 6.66 -11.81 19.43
N PHE A 158 6.31 -13.10 19.28
CA PHE A 158 5.00 -13.52 18.82
C PHE A 158 3.86 -13.07 19.73
N ALA A 159 4.06 -13.06 21.05
CA ALA A 159 3.01 -12.69 22.00
C ALA A 159 2.66 -11.21 21.87
N THR A 160 3.68 -10.36 21.79
CA THR A 160 3.53 -8.92 21.59
C THR A 160 2.96 -8.63 20.19
N GLN A 161 3.42 -9.34 19.16
CA GLN A 161 2.88 -9.19 17.81
C GLN A 161 1.38 -9.52 17.75
N LYS A 162 0.96 -10.60 18.41
CA LYS A 162 -0.45 -10.97 18.55
C LYS A 162 -1.24 -9.86 19.25
N GLN A 163 -0.73 -9.35 20.39
CA GLN A 163 -1.37 -8.26 21.12
C GLN A 163 -1.48 -6.98 20.27
N THR A 164 -0.43 -6.64 19.52
CA THR A 164 -0.45 -5.52 18.57
C THR A 164 -1.58 -5.67 17.56
N VAL A 165 -1.72 -6.85 16.94
CA VAL A 165 -2.79 -7.12 15.96
C VAL A 165 -4.18 -7.02 16.61
N GLU A 166 -4.35 -7.46 17.85
CA GLU A 166 -5.61 -7.32 18.61
C GLU A 166 -5.96 -5.85 18.88
N VAL A 167 -4.99 -5.03 19.26
CA VAL A 167 -5.20 -3.59 19.48
C VAL A 167 -5.56 -2.88 18.18
N ILE A 168 -4.85 -3.18 17.09
CA ILE A 168 -5.14 -2.63 15.76
C ILE A 168 -6.54 -3.03 15.30
N ALA A 169 -6.95 -4.28 15.52
CA ALA A 169 -8.29 -4.75 15.20
C ALA A 169 -9.37 -3.93 15.93
N ALA A 170 -9.20 -3.71 17.23
CA ALA A 170 -10.13 -2.90 18.02
C ALA A 170 -10.19 -1.45 17.52
N ASP A 171 -9.04 -0.84 17.19
CA ASP A 171 -9.00 0.51 16.65
C ASP A 171 -9.67 0.62 15.28
N ILE A 172 -9.54 -0.39 14.42
CA ILE A 172 -10.23 -0.45 13.12
C ILE A 172 -11.75 -0.48 13.33
N ASP A 173 -12.26 -1.31 14.24
CA ASP A 173 -13.69 -1.37 14.54
C ASP A 173 -14.23 -0.03 15.07
N LEU A 174 -13.47 0.62 15.97
CA LEU A 174 -13.83 1.94 16.50
C LEU A 174 -13.75 3.03 15.43
N LEU A 175 -12.77 2.96 14.52
CA LEU A 175 -12.58 3.92 13.44
C LEU A 175 -13.70 3.77 12.39
N LEU A 176 -14.04 2.55 11.99
CA LEU A 176 -15.09 2.27 11.01
C LEU A 176 -16.49 2.57 11.55
N SER A 177 -16.72 2.40 12.86
CA SER A 177 -17.97 2.84 13.52
C SER A 177 -18.03 4.36 13.75
N GLY A 178 -16.94 5.09 13.53
CA GLY A 178 -16.85 6.53 13.77
C GLY A 178 -16.68 6.93 15.25
N THR A 179 -16.44 5.95 16.13
CA THR A 179 -16.20 6.18 17.57
C THR A 179 -14.80 6.73 17.82
N LEU A 180 -13.82 6.29 17.03
CA LEU A 180 -12.43 6.75 17.10
C LEU A 180 -12.11 7.61 15.87
N ARG A 181 -11.44 8.74 16.08
CA ARG A 181 -11.10 9.66 14.99
C ARG A 181 -9.70 9.36 14.48
N LYS A 182 -9.46 9.60 13.19
CA LYS A 182 -8.16 9.38 12.54
C LYS A 182 -6.99 10.04 13.28
N GLN A 183 -7.19 11.26 13.78
CA GLN A 183 -6.17 12.03 14.48
C GLN A 183 -5.79 11.44 15.85
N ASP A 184 -6.60 10.52 16.38
CA ASP A 184 -6.35 9.86 17.65
C ASP A 184 -5.55 8.55 17.46
N ILE A 185 -5.23 8.18 16.21
CA ILE A 185 -4.37 7.04 15.86
C ILE A 185 -2.94 7.57 15.62
N PHE A 186 -2.06 7.48 16.60
CA PHE A 186 -0.65 7.95 16.53
C PHE A 186 0.28 7.01 17.31
N GLU A 187 1.60 7.18 17.17
CA GLU A 187 2.61 6.26 17.72
C GLU A 187 2.49 6.09 19.24
N GLU A 188 2.34 7.21 19.97
CA GLU A 188 2.26 7.22 21.42
C GLU A 188 1.05 6.43 21.95
N ARG A 189 -0.07 6.39 21.22
CA ARG A 189 -1.23 5.55 21.58
C ARG A 189 -0.84 4.07 21.65
N TYR A 190 -0.10 3.58 20.65
CA TYR A 190 0.31 2.18 20.61
C TYR A 190 1.40 1.90 21.64
N ALA A 191 2.33 2.83 21.84
CA ALA A 191 3.32 2.72 22.90
C ALA A 191 2.67 2.62 24.29
N ASP A 192 1.69 3.46 24.58
CA ASP A 192 0.96 3.46 25.86
C ASP A 192 0.18 2.16 26.08
N ILE A 193 -0.55 1.69 25.06
CA ILE A 193 -1.40 0.49 25.17
C ILE A 193 -0.56 -0.79 25.26
N LEU A 194 0.52 -0.86 24.48
CA LEU A 194 1.35 -2.06 24.36
C LEU A 194 2.56 -2.05 25.31
N GLY A 195 2.79 -0.95 26.02
CA GLY A 195 3.97 -0.77 26.88
C GLY A 195 5.28 -0.78 26.10
N LEU A 196 5.27 -0.28 24.86
CA LEU A 196 6.47 -0.20 24.02
C LEU A 196 7.25 1.07 24.34
N GLU A 197 8.58 0.98 24.37
CA GLU A 197 9.42 2.16 24.47
C GLU A 197 9.38 2.94 23.14
N LEU A 198 9.02 4.23 23.21
CA LEU A 198 9.21 5.14 22.10
C LEU A 198 10.70 5.42 21.97
N PHE A 199 11.31 5.03 20.84
CA PHE A 199 12.66 5.46 20.51
C PHE A 199 12.63 6.94 20.13
N GLY A 200 12.72 7.82 21.14
CA GLY A 200 12.77 9.27 20.95
C GLY A 200 14.09 9.72 20.31
N ASP A 201 13.96 10.53 19.26
CA ASP A 201 14.92 11.46 18.64
C ASP A 201 16.43 11.19 18.84
N PHE A 202 17.09 10.74 17.77
CA PHE A 202 18.53 10.90 17.57
C PHE A 202 18.86 12.27 16.95
#